data_AF-A0A6G6UWT9-F1
#
_entry.id   AF-A0A6G6UWT9-F1
#
_cell.length_a   1.000
_cell.length_b   1.000
_cell.length_c   1.000
_cell.angle_alpha   90.00
_cell.angle_beta   90.00
_cell.angle_gamma   90.00
#
_symmetry.space_group_name_H-M   'P 1'
#
loop_
_entity.id
_entity.type
_entity.pdbx_description
1 polymer ?
#
loop_
_entity_poly.entity_id
_entity_poly.type
_entity_poly.pdbx_seq_one_letter_code
_entity_poly.pdbx_strand_id
1 'polypeptide(L)'
;MRILWTLPYLPWPTTSGSKTRQYHLMRALAQQGHRITLLVQSKIPLSDAAREALEPLLERLIVLPRRPLHSPLNLLASPIIDYPMRAIINGLSPCLRHRFEQLLDEPWDVIQIEHSYSFQPFEKALQARGLPYMLSEHTLESVMGGACHDRLPLWLRPLNAFDRWRYRRWEQRVLRQPTELVAVSAHDAELIAQISGRPVNVVVNGVDCDFYQHVQPALHSQRLLFVGNFEYGANLEAIEWALEDIMPQVWMSNPAVRLAIAGHALPISWKLHWNDPRIEWFGYRPDLRELQKRSALFFAPLRYAGGSKVKILEAMAAGLPVITTGKGVSGLAANNGEHYLGSDDGDQLALLITQLLNQPWRMSQLSDAGRQFARQRHDWSVAAQQLENVHMRLAQAAPAEAAPLGSAWLGRSAK
;
A
#
# COMPACT_ATOMS: atom_id res chain seq x y z
N MET A 1 -13.49 20.06 2.85
CA MET A 1 -13.33 19.58 4.25
C MET A 1 -11.93 19.89 4.76
N ARG A 2 -11.80 20.11 6.06
CA ARG A 2 -10.56 20.24 6.82
C ARG A 2 -10.23 18.91 7.50
N ILE A 3 -9.12 18.29 7.09
CA ILE A 3 -8.78 16.90 7.40
C ILE A 3 -7.51 16.85 8.25
N LEU A 4 -7.57 16.19 9.40
CA LEU A 4 -6.39 15.81 10.18
C LEU A 4 -5.98 14.38 9.81
N TRP A 5 -4.86 14.24 9.10
CA TRP A 5 -4.35 12.96 8.63
C TRP A 5 -3.10 12.57 9.40
N THR A 6 -3.08 11.37 9.99
CA THR A 6 -1.91 10.87 10.72
C THR A 6 -1.22 9.73 9.98
N LEU A 7 0.12 9.73 9.94
CA LEU A 7 0.92 8.66 9.32
C LEU A 7 2.12 8.25 10.20
N PRO A 8 2.44 6.94 10.27
CA PRO A 8 3.64 6.46 10.96
C PRO A 8 4.95 6.61 10.16
N TYR A 9 4.89 7.24 8.98
CA TYR A 9 6.01 7.46 8.06
C TYR A 9 5.75 8.65 7.13
N LEU A 10 6.81 9.22 6.55
CA LEU A 10 6.68 10.17 5.44
C LEU A 10 6.19 9.45 4.16
N PRO A 11 5.16 9.97 3.48
CA PRO A 11 4.61 9.36 2.26
C PRO A 11 5.47 9.65 1.01
N TRP A 12 6.47 10.51 1.10
CA TRP A 12 7.46 10.78 0.06
C TRP A 12 8.88 10.47 0.54
N PRO A 13 9.80 9.98 -0.34
CA PRO A 13 9.56 9.49 -1.69
C PRO A 13 8.66 8.24 -1.70
N THR A 14 7.95 8.01 -2.80
CA THR A 14 6.99 6.89 -3.02
C THR A 14 7.70 5.55 -3.23
N THR A 15 8.49 5.13 -2.25
CA THR A 15 9.34 3.92 -2.34
C THR A 15 8.64 2.62 -1.95
N SER A 16 7.38 2.69 -1.53
CA SER A 16 6.57 1.51 -1.20
C SER A 16 5.12 1.72 -1.57
N GLY A 17 4.34 0.64 -1.68
CA GLY A 17 2.90 0.71 -2.00
C GLY A 17 2.14 1.59 -1.00
N SER A 18 2.39 1.43 0.30
CA SER A 18 1.73 2.23 1.34
C SER A 18 2.11 3.71 1.29
N LYS A 19 3.32 4.07 0.86
CA LYS A 19 3.71 5.48 0.66
C LYS A 19 3.06 6.07 -0.59
N THR A 20 3.12 5.32 -1.69
CA THR A 20 2.50 5.67 -2.98
C THR A 20 1.02 5.97 -2.81
N ARG A 21 0.27 5.07 -2.16
CA ARG A 21 -1.15 5.26 -1.84
C ARG A 21 -1.42 6.58 -1.11
N GLN A 22 -0.69 6.82 -0.03
CA GLN A 22 -0.93 7.98 0.83
C GLN A 22 -0.59 9.28 0.10
N TYR A 23 0.51 9.33 -0.64
CA TYR A 23 0.88 10.48 -1.46
C TYR A 23 -0.20 10.81 -2.51
N HIS A 24 -0.63 9.82 -3.30
CA HIS A 24 -1.57 10.07 -4.38
C HIS A 24 -2.99 10.39 -3.91
N LEU A 25 -3.47 9.78 -2.82
CA LEU A 25 -4.77 10.13 -2.24
C LEU A 25 -4.77 11.55 -1.68
N MET A 26 -3.71 11.95 -0.97
CA MET A 26 -3.59 13.34 -0.52
C MET A 26 -3.53 14.31 -1.71
N ARG A 27 -2.79 13.97 -2.77
CA ARG A 27 -2.71 14.79 -3.98
C ARG A 27 -4.09 14.98 -4.63
N ALA A 28 -4.85 13.90 -4.79
CA ALA A 28 -6.18 13.93 -5.39
C ALA A 28 -7.17 14.74 -4.54
N LEU A 29 -7.19 14.53 -3.22
CA LEU A 29 -8.05 15.29 -2.31
C LEU A 29 -7.64 16.77 -2.25
N ALA A 30 -6.35 17.09 -2.27
CA ALA A 30 -5.89 18.48 -2.32
C ALA A 30 -6.35 19.18 -3.63
N GLN A 31 -6.30 18.48 -4.76
CA GLN A 31 -6.80 18.98 -6.06
C GLN A 31 -8.31 19.23 -6.05
N GLN A 32 -9.07 18.49 -5.25
CA GLN A 32 -10.51 18.71 -5.02
C GLN A 32 -10.78 19.87 -4.02
N GLY A 33 -9.74 20.52 -3.48
CA GLY A 33 -9.88 21.67 -2.59
C GLY A 33 -9.97 21.31 -1.10
N HIS A 34 -9.69 20.05 -0.71
CA HIS A 34 -9.61 19.69 0.70
C HIS A 34 -8.37 20.28 1.37
N ARG A 35 -8.54 20.75 2.61
CA ARG A 35 -7.46 21.30 3.43
C ARG A 35 -6.90 20.22 4.34
N ILE A 36 -5.69 19.75 4.07
CA ILE A 36 -5.10 18.61 4.77
C ILE A 36 -4.01 19.09 5.73
N THR A 37 -4.17 18.79 7.03
CA THR A 37 -3.06 18.83 8.00
C THR A 37 -2.50 17.43 8.15
N LEU A 38 -1.22 17.27 7.81
CA LEU A 38 -0.53 15.99 7.91
C LEU A 38 0.36 15.94 9.16
N LEU A 39 0.05 15.02 10.08
CA LEU A 39 0.85 14.71 11.26
C LEU A 39 1.60 13.38 11.04
N VAL A 40 2.92 13.46 10.83
CA VAL A 40 3.73 12.28 10.55
C VAL A 40 4.84 12.06 11.58
N GLN A 41 5.24 10.80 11.72
CA GLN A 41 6.52 10.46 12.31
C GLN A 41 7.54 10.10 11.24
N SER A 42 8.78 10.57 11.39
CA SER A 42 9.88 10.23 10.48
C SER A 42 11.13 9.77 11.23
N LYS A 43 11.81 8.76 10.67
CA LYS A 43 13.14 8.32 11.12
C LYS A 43 14.26 9.24 10.63
N ILE A 44 14.01 9.96 9.54
CA ILE A 44 14.98 10.82 8.86
C ILE A 44 14.43 12.25 8.88
N PRO A 45 15.27 13.27 9.05
CA PRO A 45 14.84 14.66 8.88
C PRO A 45 14.11 14.88 7.55
N LEU A 46 13.16 15.82 7.53
CA LEU A 46 12.47 16.19 6.31
C LEU A 46 13.48 16.82 5.33
N SER A 47 13.64 16.22 4.15
CA SER A 47 14.50 16.75 3.08
C SER A 47 13.78 17.82 2.26
N ASP A 48 14.53 18.66 1.57
CA ASP A 48 13.97 19.72 0.70
C ASP A 48 13.10 19.13 -0.42
N ALA A 49 13.53 18.03 -1.04
CA ALA A 49 12.73 17.33 -2.05
C ALA A 49 11.40 16.78 -1.49
N ALA A 50 11.35 16.40 -0.21
CA ALA A 50 10.10 15.98 0.44
C ALA A 50 9.22 17.17 0.79
N ARG A 51 9.83 18.31 1.11
CA ARG A 51 9.13 19.58 1.34
C ARG A 51 8.43 20.05 0.06
N GLU A 52 9.19 20.14 -1.04
CA GLU A 52 8.70 20.53 -2.37
C GLU A 52 7.55 19.64 -2.85
N ALA A 53 7.61 18.34 -2.56
CA ALA A 53 6.58 17.39 -2.98
C ALA A 53 5.31 17.42 -2.12
N LEU A 54 5.41 17.77 -0.83
CA LEU A 54 4.31 17.63 0.13
C LEU A 54 3.65 18.96 0.51
N GLU A 55 4.42 20.04 0.73
CA GLU A 55 3.85 21.31 1.19
C GLU A 55 2.78 21.89 0.24
N PRO A 56 2.91 21.82 -1.10
CA PRO A 56 1.85 22.30 -2.00
C PRO A 56 0.53 21.54 -1.87
N LEU A 57 0.54 20.33 -1.29
CA LEU A 57 -0.65 19.47 -1.12
C LEU A 57 -1.32 19.67 0.25
N LEU A 58 -0.70 20.42 1.16
CA LEU A 58 -1.06 20.42 2.58
C LEU A 58 -1.31 21.85 3.06
N GLU A 59 -2.33 22.02 3.91
CA GLU A 59 -2.47 23.24 4.71
C GLU A 59 -1.32 23.35 5.73
N ARG A 60 -0.93 22.20 6.32
CA ARG A 60 0.09 22.15 7.36
C ARG A 60 0.77 20.79 7.40
N LEU A 61 2.11 20.79 7.35
CA LEU A 61 2.95 19.61 7.51
C LEU A 61 3.61 19.62 8.90
N ILE A 62 3.34 18.60 9.72
CA ILE A 62 3.91 18.44 11.06
C ILE A 62 4.71 17.14 11.10
N VAL A 63 6.04 17.27 11.12
CA VAL A 63 6.96 16.12 11.16
C VAL A 63 7.55 16.00 12.55
N LEU A 64 7.31 14.86 13.20
CA LEU A 64 7.89 14.53 14.50
C LEU A 64 8.97 13.44 14.37
N PRO A 65 10.01 13.47 15.20
CA PRO A 65 11.04 12.44 15.20
C PRO A 65 10.48 11.11 15.68
N ARG A 66 10.86 10.04 15.00
CA ARG A 66 10.53 8.65 15.36
C ARG A 66 11.70 7.98 16.06
N ARG A 67 11.42 7.28 17.17
CA ARG A 67 12.45 6.50 17.88
C ARG A 67 12.98 5.35 17.00
N PRO A 68 14.29 5.07 17.01
CA PRO A 68 14.85 3.92 16.30
C PRO A 68 14.41 2.60 16.92
N LEU A 69 14.36 1.54 16.09
CA LEU A 69 13.89 0.20 16.50
C LEU A 69 14.71 -0.39 17.65
N HIS A 70 16.03 -0.18 17.65
CA HIS A 70 16.99 -0.73 18.61
C HIS A 70 17.08 0.04 19.93
N SER A 71 16.15 0.94 20.24
CA SER A 71 16.16 1.60 21.54
C SER A 71 15.95 0.55 22.65
N PRO A 72 16.83 0.47 23.67
CA PRO A 72 16.73 -0.52 24.74
C PRO A 72 15.41 -0.43 25.51
N LEU A 73 14.80 0.76 25.55
CA LEU A 73 13.48 0.99 26.14
C LEU A 73 12.35 0.23 25.42
N ASN A 74 12.46 -0.01 24.11
CA ASN A 74 11.46 -0.77 23.36
C ASN A 74 11.51 -2.27 23.67
N LEU A 75 12.72 -2.80 23.92
CA LEU A 75 12.96 -4.21 24.25
C LEU A 75 12.51 -4.54 25.68
N LEU A 76 12.81 -3.64 26.63
CA LEU A 76 12.40 -3.78 28.03
C LEU A 76 10.88 -3.63 28.25
N ALA A 77 10.20 -2.89 27.37
CA ALA A 77 8.76 -2.68 27.43
C ALA A 77 7.93 -3.87 26.88
N SER A 78 8.52 -4.72 26.04
CA SER A 78 7.80 -5.78 25.32
C SER A 78 7.13 -6.85 26.20
N PRO A 79 7.73 -7.36 27.29
CA PRO A 79 7.08 -8.40 28.11
C PRO A 79 6.07 -7.85 29.12
N ILE A 80 6.07 -6.54 29.40
CA ILE A 80 5.23 -5.90 30.44
C ILE A 80 4.01 -5.21 29.82
N ILE A 81 4.09 -4.85 28.54
CA ILE A 81 3.05 -4.10 27.83
C ILE A 81 2.31 -5.04 26.87
N ASP A 82 0.98 -5.10 27.01
CA ASP A 82 0.05 -5.88 26.16
C ASP A 82 0.01 -5.45 24.67
N TYR A 83 0.92 -4.59 24.24
CA TYR A 83 1.02 -4.11 22.87
C TYR A 83 1.97 -4.99 22.05
N PRO A 84 1.61 -5.30 20.79
CA PRO A 84 2.52 -6.01 19.90
C PRO A 84 3.71 -5.12 19.51
N MET A 85 4.79 -5.73 19.02
CA MET A 85 6.07 -5.03 18.82
C MET A 85 5.98 -3.75 17.99
N ARG A 86 5.26 -3.74 16.85
CA ARG A 86 5.14 -2.53 16.02
C ARG A 86 4.29 -1.47 16.70
N ALA A 87 3.30 -1.84 17.51
CA ALA A 87 2.53 -0.89 18.29
C ALA A 87 3.38 -0.21 19.36
N ILE A 88 4.34 -0.91 19.97
CA ILE A 88 5.33 -0.32 20.88
C ILE A 88 6.21 0.68 20.12
N ILE A 89 6.78 0.26 18.98
CA ILE A 89 7.74 1.06 18.21
C ILE A 89 7.12 2.34 17.64
N ASN A 90 5.87 2.29 17.18
CA ASN A 90 5.20 3.43 16.56
C ASN A 90 4.34 4.23 17.56
N GLY A 91 3.78 3.55 18.56
CA GLY A 91 2.73 4.09 19.41
C GLY A 91 3.20 4.79 20.68
N LEU A 92 4.33 4.38 21.27
CA LEU A 92 4.81 4.95 22.54
C LEU A 92 5.60 6.26 22.33
N SER A 93 4.93 7.28 21.77
CA SER A 93 5.52 8.60 21.53
C SER A 93 4.76 9.71 22.26
N PRO A 94 5.27 10.19 23.41
CA PRO A 94 4.66 11.30 24.16
C PRO A 94 4.55 12.58 23.33
N CYS A 95 5.57 12.90 22.51
CA CYS A 95 5.54 14.10 21.66
C CYS A 95 4.42 14.01 20.60
N LEU A 96 4.21 12.82 20.01
CA LEU A 96 3.13 12.60 19.07
C LEU A 96 1.77 12.73 19.74
N ARG A 97 1.60 12.12 20.92
CA ARG A 97 0.37 12.24 21.72
C ARG A 97 0.06 13.70 22.05
N HIS A 98 1.02 14.42 22.64
CA HIS A 98 0.82 15.81 23.05
C HIS A 98 0.49 16.71 21.86
N ARG A 99 1.21 16.54 20.74
CA ARG A 99 0.94 17.31 19.53
C ARG A 99 -0.44 17.00 18.95
N PHE A 100 -0.86 15.74 18.98
CA PHE A 100 -2.20 15.35 18.55
C PHE A 100 -3.29 15.93 19.46
N GLU A 101 -3.11 15.87 20.78
CA GLU A 101 -4.03 16.47 21.76
C GLU A 101 -4.23 17.97 21.52
N GLN A 102 -3.16 18.71 21.24
CA GLN A 102 -3.24 20.13 20.86
C GLN A 102 -4.00 20.34 19.55
N LEU A 103 -3.81 19.45 18.56
CA LEU A 103 -4.52 19.56 17.29
C LEU A 103 -6.02 19.32 17.46
N LEU A 104 -6.43 18.48 18.41
CA LEU A 104 -7.85 18.24 18.69
C LEU A 104 -8.58 19.45 19.30
N ASP A 105 -7.86 20.53 19.68
CA ASP A 105 -8.46 21.81 20.08
C ASP A 105 -8.89 22.67 18.88
N GLU A 106 -8.48 22.29 17.68
CA GLU A 106 -8.90 22.91 16.42
C GLU A 106 -10.13 22.17 15.83
N PRO A 107 -10.98 22.85 15.03
CA PRO A 107 -12.09 22.19 14.35
C PRO A 107 -11.60 21.33 13.18
N TRP A 108 -12.14 20.11 13.08
CA TRP A 108 -11.88 19.13 12.03
C TRP A 108 -13.18 18.52 11.52
N ASP A 109 -13.33 18.46 10.21
CA ASP A 109 -14.43 17.71 9.58
C ASP A 109 -14.14 16.20 9.62
N VAL A 110 -12.85 15.85 9.52
CA VAL A 110 -12.37 14.46 9.43
C VAL A 110 -11.09 14.29 10.23
N ILE A 111 -11.05 13.25 11.06
CA ILE A 111 -9.83 12.74 11.68
C ILE A 111 -9.54 11.37 11.07
N GLN A 112 -8.43 11.26 10.34
CA GLN A 112 -7.99 10.03 9.68
C GLN A 112 -6.72 9.48 10.32
N ILE A 113 -6.81 8.25 10.79
CA ILE A 113 -5.69 7.52 11.38
C ILE A 113 -5.31 6.36 10.47
N GLU A 114 -4.02 6.26 10.20
CA GLU A 114 -3.49 5.20 9.35
C GLU A 114 -2.78 4.16 10.20
N HIS A 115 -3.11 2.90 9.91
CA HIS A 115 -2.61 1.68 10.53
C HIS A 115 -2.96 1.53 12.01
N SER A 116 -3.54 0.38 12.37
CA SER A 116 -3.86 0.06 13.75
C SER A 116 -2.62 -0.02 14.65
N TYR A 117 -1.45 -0.36 14.09
CA TYR A 117 -0.20 -0.39 14.83
C TYR A 117 0.30 1.02 15.23
N SER A 118 -0.22 2.11 14.68
CA SER A 118 0.14 3.48 15.10
C SER A 118 -0.90 4.12 16.02
N PHE A 119 -1.98 3.42 16.37
CA PHE A 119 -3.15 4.02 17.00
C PHE A 119 -2.95 4.42 18.48
N GLN A 120 -2.06 3.72 19.21
CA GLN A 120 -1.85 3.89 20.66
C GLN A 120 -1.71 5.34 21.17
N PRO A 121 -0.95 6.25 20.52
CA PRO A 121 -0.77 7.62 21.02
C PRO A 121 -2.08 8.42 20.99
N PHE A 122 -3.01 8.07 20.11
CA PHE A 122 -4.23 8.84 19.84
C PHE A 122 -5.45 8.35 20.65
N GLU A 123 -5.42 7.08 21.05
CA GLU A 123 -6.56 6.37 21.63
C GLU A 123 -7.22 7.11 22.81
N LYS A 124 -6.46 7.46 23.84
CA LYS A 124 -7.02 8.12 25.04
C LYS A 124 -7.62 9.49 24.74
N ALA A 125 -6.98 10.25 23.86
CA ALA A 125 -7.45 11.59 23.49
C ALA A 125 -8.77 11.52 22.72
N LEU A 126 -8.90 10.56 21.81
CA LEU A 126 -10.14 10.34 21.05
C LEU A 126 -11.27 9.84 21.95
N GLN A 127 -10.99 8.89 22.85
CA GLN A 127 -11.97 8.40 23.82
C GLN A 127 -12.44 9.52 24.76
N ALA A 128 -11.52 10.34 25.26
CA ALA A 128 -11.86 11.45 26.16
C ALA A 128 -12.73 12.52 25.50
N ARG A 129 -12.52 12.81 24.20
CA ARG A 129 -13.29 13.82 23.48
C ARG A 129 -14.54 13.28 22.78
N GLY A 130 -14.66 11.96 22.60
CA GLY A 130 -15.78 11.34 21.89
C GLY A 130 -15.89 11.76 20.42
N LEU A 131 -14.79 12.19 19.79
CA LEU A 131 -14.79 12.67 18.41
C LEU A 131 -14.88 11.50 17.43
N PRO A 132 -15.67 11.62 16.35
CA PRO A 132 -15.66 10.60 15.31
C PRO A 132 -14.33 10.64 14.55
N TYR A 133 -13.83 9.46 14.23
CA TYR A 133 -12.61 9.31 13.44
C TYR A 133 -12.69 8.07 12.57
N MET A 134 -11.91 8.05 11.50
CA MET A 134 -11.72 6.87 10.68
C MET A 134 -10.36 6.23 10.93
N LEU A 135 -10.30 4.91 10.80
CA LEU A 135 -9.06 4.15 10.79
C LEU A 135 -8.94 3.40 9.46
N SER A 136 -7.86 3.66 8.73
CA SER A 136 -7.51 2.99 7.49
C SER A 136 -6.45 1.94 7.78
N GLU A 137 -6.77 0.67 7.52
CA GLU A 137 -5.86 -0.45 7.68
C GLU A 137 -5.43 -0.98 6.31
N HIS A 138 -4.13 -0.98 6.07
CA HIS A 138 -3.57 -1.42 4.80
C HIS A 138 -3.31 -2.92 4.79
N THR A 139 -2.97 -3.49 5.95
CA THR A 139 -2.67 -4.91 6.09
C THR A 139 -2.81 -5.33 7.54
N LEU A 140 -3.52 -6.42 7.79
CA LEU A 140 -3.58 -7.02 9.13
C LEU A 140 -2.24 -7.70 9.45
N GLU A 141 -1.60 -7.24 10.52
CA GLU A 141 -0.31 -7.76 10.98
C GLU A 141 -0.45 -9.17 11.55
N SER A 142 -1.61 -9.49 12.14
CA SER A 142 -1.92 -10.85 12.59
C SER A 142 -1.99 -11.88 11.46
N VAL A 143 -2.26 -11.44 10.23
CA VAL A 143 -2.37 -12.27 9.03
C VAL A 143 -1.05 -12.26 8.25
N MET A 144 -0.51 -11.07 7.96
CA MET A 144 0.74 -10.91 7.20
C MET A 144 1.97 -11.39 7.96
N GLY A 145 1.90 -11.49 9.28
CA GLY A 145 2.88 -12.20 10.10
C GLY A 145 3.22 -13.59 9.53
N GLY A 146 2.38 -14.22 8.69
CA GLY A 146 2.75 -15.40 7.88
C GLY A 146 3.97 -15.18 6.98
N ALA A 147 3.92 -14.21 6.07
CA ALA A 147 4.77 -14.16 4.87
C ALA A 147 6.24 -13.72 5.10
N CYS A 148 6.55 -13.02 6.19
CA CYS A 148 7.92 -12.57 6.50
C CYS A 148 8.67 -13.53 7.44
N HIS A 149 7.96 -14.45 8.10
CA HIS A 149 8.50 -15.22 9.24
C HIS A 149 8.96 -16.63 8.89
N ASP A 150 8.68 -17.12 7.67
CA ASP A 150 9.23 -18.38 7.16
C ASP A 150 10.75 -18.34 6.97
N ARG A 151 11.36 -17.14 7.10
CA ARG A 151 12.81 -16.92 7.06
C ARG A 151 13.50 -16.85 8.42
N LEU A 152 12.74 -16.87 9.53
CA LEU A 152 13.36 -16.87 10.86
C LEU A 152 13.79 -18.29 11.26
N PRO A 153 14.95 -18.44 11.94
CA PRO A 153 15.38 -19.70 12.52
C PRO A 153 14.26 -20.39 13.32
N LEU A 154 14.20 -21.72 13.23
CA LEU A 154 13.14 -22.53 13.86
C LEU A 154 12.93 -22.22 15.35
N TRP A 155 14.02 -21.91 16.06
CA TRP A 155 14.00 -21.60 17.51
C TRP A 155 13.37 -20.25 17.85
N LEU A 156 13.24 -19.31 16.90
CA LEU A 156 12.55 -18.03 17.08
C LEU A 156 11.04 -18.11 16.76
N ARG A 157 10.55 -19.23 16.23
CA ARG A 157 9.13 -19.41 15.87
C ARG A 157 8.16 -19.20 17.05
N PRO A 158 8.44 -19.64 18.29
CA PRO A 158 7.55 -19.39 19.42
C PRO A 158 7.34 -17.89 19.71
N LEU A 159 8.38 -17.06 19.57
CA LEU A 159 8.29 -15.61 19.78
C LEU A 159 7.36 -14.96 18.74
N ASN A 160 7.39 -15.46 17.50
CA ASN A 160 6.51 -14.98 16.45
C ASN A 160 5.05 -15.37 16.70
N ALA A 161 4.81 -16.61 17.14
CA ALA A 161 3.47 -17.07 17.49
C ALA A 161 2.90 -16.22 18.63
N PHE A 162 3.71 -15.89 19.63
CA PHE A 162 3.34 -15.01 20.72
C PHE A 162 3.04 -13.57 20.23
N ASP A 163 3.89 -12.98 19.40
CA ASP A 163 3.65 -11.62 18.87
C ASP A 163 2.40 -11.57 17.98
N ARG A 164 2.14 -12.61 17.18
CA ARG A 164 0.89 -12.74 16.40
C ARG A 164 -0.34 -12.81 17.30
N TRP A 165 -0.28 -13.56 18.40
CA TRP A 165 -1.38 -13.60 19.37
C TRP A 165 -1.62 -12.21 19.99
N ARG A 166 -0.56 -11.45 20.30
CA ARG A 166 -0.68 -10.05 20.75
C ARG A 166 -1.30 -9.16 19.69
N TYR A 167 -0.91 -9.27 18.42
CA TYR A 167 -1.55 -8.53 17.33
C TYR A 167 -3.04 -8.85 17.21
N ARG A 168 -3.43 -10.12 17.29
CA ARG A 168 -4.86 -10.49 17.22
C ARG A 168 -5.66 -9.80 18.32
N ARG A 169 -5.16 -9.80 19.57
CA ARG A 169 -5.81 -9.10 20.69
C ARG A 169 -5.85 -7.58 20.48
N TRP A 170 -4.74 -7.01 20.01
CA TRP A 170 -4.64 -5.59 19.71
C TRP A 170 -5.63 -5.16 18.62
N GLU A 171 -5.66 -5.86 17.49
CA GLU A 171 -6.54 -5.59 16.36
C GLU A 171 -8.02 -5.78 16.74
N GLN A 172 -8.37 -6.85 17.48
CA GLN A 172 -9.73 -7.05 18.01
C GLN A 172 -10.22 -5.87 18.86
N ARG A 173 -9.31 -5.23 19.60
CA ARG A 173 -9.63 -4.13 20.48
C ARG A 173 -9.66 -2.79 19.74
N VAL A 174 -8.69 -2.55 18.86
CA VAL A 174 -8.53 -1.26 18.15
C VAL A 174 -9.54 -1.10 17.02
N LEU A 175 -9.76 -2.15 16.21
CA LEU A 175 -10.63 -2.05 15.03
C LEU A 175 -12.11 -1.83 15.39
N ARG A 176 -12.50 -2.06 16.64
CA ARG A 176 -13.88 -1.83 17.12
C ARG A 176 -14.17 -0.38 17.53
N GLN A 177 -13.14 0.46 17.68
CA GLN A 177 -13.28 1.81 18.23
C GLN A 177 -13.60 2.95 17.22
N PRO A 178 -13.10 2.93 15.97
CA PRO A 178 -13.33 4.01 15.02
C PRO A 178 -14.81 4.16 14.67
N THR A 179 -15.22 5.34 14.20
CA THR A 179 -16.55 5.51 13.61
C THR A 179 -16.62 4.83 12.24
N GLU A 180 -15.56 4.98 11.44
CA GLU A 180 -15.45 4.37 10.11
C GLU A 180 -14.16 3.54 9.99
N LEU A 181 -14.27 2.38 9.34
CA LEU A 181 -13.11 1.55 8.99
C LEU A 181 -12.92 1.53 7.48
N VAL A 182 -11.66 1.59 7.05
CA VAL A 182 -11.27 1.45 5.64
C VAL A 182 -10.27 0.31 5.50
N ALA A 183 -10.50 -0.53 4.50
CA ALA A 183 -9.59 -1.55 4.01
C ALA A 183 -9.18 -1.24 2.56
N VAL A 184 -8.06 -1.83 2.11
CA VAL A 184 -7.53 -1.58 0.76
C VAL A 184 -7.99 -2.59 -0.30
N SER A 185 -8.66 -3.66 0.12
CA SER A 185 -9.25 -4.68 -0.75
C SER A 185 -10.51 -5.28 -0.13
N ALA A 186 -11.36 -5.90 -0.95
CA ALA A 186 -12.55 -6.59 -0.46
C ALA A 186 -12.19 -7.76 0.49
N HIS A 187 -11.11 -8.48 0.19
CA HIS A 187 -10.62 -9.55 1.06
C HIS A 187 -10.17 -9.03 2.42
N ASP A 188 -9.43 -7.91 2.46
CA ASP A 188 -9.04 -7.29 3.73
C ASP A 188 -10.26 -6.76 4.48
N ALA A 189 -11.25 -6.19 3.79
CA ALA A 189 -12.50 -5.75 4.40
C ALA A 189 -13.26 -6.90 5.07
N GLU A 190 -13.33 -8.08 4.44
CA GLU A 190 -13.95 -9.26 5.04
C GLU A 190 -13.22 -9.72 6.31
N LEU A 191 -11.89 -9.77 6.28
CA LEU A 191 -11.08 -10.14 7.45
C LEU A 191 -11.24 -9.13 8.59
N ILE A 192 -11.20 -7.83 8.28
CA ILE A 192 -11.39 -6.76 9.27
C ILE A 192 -12.84 -6.77 9.78
N ALA A 193 -13.83 -7.08 8.95
CA ALA A 193 -15.23 -7.20 9.35
C ALA A 193 -15.44 -8.34 10.36
N GLN A 194 -14.79 -9.49 10.15
CA GLN A 194 -14.82 -10.60 11.11
C GLN A 194 -14.24 -10.22 12.48
N ILE A 195 -13.22 -9.36 12.51
CA ILE A 195 -12.58 -8.90 13.74
C ILE A 195 -13.41 -7.80 14.45
N SER A 196 -13.83 -6.80 13.67
CA SER A 196 -14.54 -5.62 14.16
C SER A 196 -16.03 -5.86 14.43
N GLY A 197 -16.62 -6.89 13.81
CA GLY A 197 -18.04 -7.23 13.94
C GLY A 197 -18.98 -6.34 13.13
N ARG A 198 -18.47 -5.60 12.14
CA ARG A 198 -19.25 -4.65 11.32
C ARG A 198 -18.72 -4.54 9.88
N PRO A 199 -19.53 -4.00 8.94
CA PRO A 199 -19.06 -3.73 7.59
C PRO A 199 -17.86 -2.78 7.56
N VAL A 200 -16.98 -2.98 6.58
CA VAL A 200 -15.76 -2.18 6.38
C VAL A 200 -15.78 -1.61 4.97
N ASN A 201 -15.45 -0.33 4.85
CA ASN A 201 -15.40 0.33 3.55
C ASN A 201 -14.14 -0.11 2.79
N VAL A 202 -14.24 -0.24 1.47
CA VAL A 202 -13.09 -0.52 0.62
C VAL A 202 -12.68 0.75 -0.10
N VAL A 203 -11.42 1.16 0.09
CA VAL A 203 -10.76 2.19 -0.71
C VAL A 203 -9.58 1.54 -1.40
N VAL A 204 -9.77 1.22 -2.68
CA VAL A 204 -8.82 0.42 -3.46
C VAL A 204 -7.45 1.09 -3.57
N ASN A 205 -6.41 0.28 -3.77
CA ASN A 205 -5.16 0.82 -4.31
C ASN A 205 -5.35 1.25 -5.75
N GLY A 206 -4.58 2.24 -6.17
CA GLY A 206 -4.66 2.78 -7.51
C GLY A 206 -3.32 2.95 -8.22
N VAL A 207 -3.41 3.59 -9.38
CA VAL A 207 -2.33 3.93 -10.29
C VAL A 207 -2.62 5.29 -10.91
N ASP A 208 -1.58 6.05 -11.25
CA ASP A 208 -1.71 7.31 -11.97
C ASP A 208 -1.88 7.02 -13.47
N CYS A 209 -3.11 6.85 -13.95
CA CYS A 209 -3.34 6.46 -15.35
C CYS A 209 -2.85 7.52 -16.35
N ASP A 210 -2.89 8.80 -15.97
CA ASP A 210 -2.44 9.90 -16.82
C ASP A 210 -0.92 9.92 -16.98
N PHE A 211 -0.17 9.46 -15.96
CA PHE A 211 1.27 9.26 -16.07
C PHE A 211 1.65 8.24 -17.16
N TYR A 212 0.81 7.23 -17.39
CA TYR A 212 1.04 6.14 -18.35
C TYR A 212 0.28 6.29 -19.69
N GLN A 213 -0.56 7.33 -19.85
CA GLN A 213 -1.47 7.45 -20.99
C GLN A 213 -0.76 7.43 -22.37
N HIS A 214 0.47 7.95 -22.44
CA HIS A 214 1.27 8.03 -23.67
C HIS A 214 2.17 6.81 -23.89
N VAL A 215 2.12 5.80 -23.00
CA VAL A 215 2.86 4.56 -23.20
C VAL A 215 2.15 3.73 -24.26
N GLN A 216 2.88 3.45 -25.33
CA GLN A 216 2.48 2.52 -26.38
C GLN A 216 3.45 1.32 -26.32
N PRO A 217 3.03 0.17 -25.76
CA PRO A 217 3.89 -1.00 -25.67
C PRO A 217 4.19 -1.57 -27.05
N ALA A 218 5.40 -2.08 -27.22
CA ALA A 218 5.81 -2.75 -28.45
C ALA A 218 5.22 -4.16 -28.48
N LEU A 219 3.92 -4.28 -28.77
CA LEU A 219 3.18 -5.55 -28.78
C LEU A 219 3.81 -6.57 -29.74
N HIS A 220 4.47 -6.14 -30.81
CA HIS A 220 5.17 -7.04 -31.74
C HIS A 220 6.60 -7.41 -31.29
N SER A 221 7.09 -6.84 -30.19
CA SER A 221 8.36 -7.27 -29.62
C SER A 221 8.24 -8.66 -29.02
N GLN A 222 9.37 -9.34 -28.84
CA GLN A 222 9.41 -10.62 -28.13
C GLN A 222 9.90 -10.41 -26.68
N ARG A 223 9.70 -9.21 -26.12
CA ARG A 223 10.24 -8.84 -24.80
C ARG A 223 9.14 -8.89 -23.73
N LEU A 224 9.35 -9.73 -22.73
CA LEU A 224 8.57 -9.76 -21.50
C LEU A 224 9.19 -8.80 -20.49
N LEU A 225 8.37 -8.19 -19.62
CA LEU A 225 8.83 -7.33 -18.54
C LEU A 225 8.38 -7.86 -17.18
N PHE A 226 9.32 -7.97 -16.24
CA PHE A 226 9.05 -8.09 -14.81
C PHE A 226 9.63 -6.88 -14.07
N VAL A 227 8.84 -6.34 -13.14
CA VAL A 227 9.27 -5.29 -12.21
C VAL A 227 9.02 -5.70 -10.76
N GLY A 228 9.98 -5.47 -9.86
CA GLY A 228 9.79 -5.74 -8.44
C GLY A 228 10.83 -5.09 -7.52
N ASN A 229 10.49 -4.97 -6.24
CA ASN A 229 11.51 -4.75 -5.19
C ASN A 229 11.92 -6.12 -4.64
N PHE A 230 13.19 -6.49 -4.86
CA PHE A 230 13.75 -7.80 -4.54
C PHE A 230 14.12 -7.98 -3.06
N GLU A 231 13.87 -6.97 -2.21
CA GLU A 231 13.84 -7.16 -0.76
C GLU A 231 12.62 -8.00 -0.33
N TYR A 232 11.55 -8.02 -1.14
CA TYR A 232 10.37 -8.84 -0.89
C TYR A 232 10.53 -10.23 -1.49
N GLY A 233 10.47 -11.26 -0.64
CA GLY A 233 10.68 -12.66 -1.03
C GLY A 233 9.80 -13.14 -2.19
N ALA A 234 8.55 -12.69 -2.26
CA ALA A 234 7.63 -13.06 -3.34
C ALA A 234 8.13 -12.63 -4.74
N ASN A 235 8.95 -11.58 -4.84
CA ASN A 235 9.53 -11.15 -6.12
C ASN A 235 10.77 -11.96 -6.49
N LEU A 236 11.56 -12.36 -5.48
CA LEU A 236 12.72 -13.23 -5.70
C LEU A 236 12.27 -14.57 -6.26
N GLU A 237 11.33 -15.19 -5.55
CA GLU A 237 10.83 -16.51 -5.89
C GLU A 237 10.07 -16.55 -7.23
N ALA A 238 9.38 -15.46 -7.59
CA ALA A 238 8.73 -15.37 -8.89
C ALA A 238 9.73 -15.37 -10.05
N ILE A 239 10.89 -14.74 -9.89
CA ILE A 239 11.93 -14.77 -10.92
C ILE A 239 12.66 -16.10 -10.93
N GLU A 240 12.98 -16.67 -9.76
CA GLU A 240 13.56 -18.01 -9.65
C GLU A 240 12.66 -19.03 -10.38
N TRP A 241 11.37 -19.06 -10.06
CA TRP A 241 10.40 -19.93 -10.72
C TRP A 241 10.27 -19.66 -12.22
N ALA A 242 10.26 -18.38 -12.63
CA ALA A 242 10.24 -18.02 -14.04
C ALA A 242 11.45 -18.58 -14.79
N LEU A 243 12.66 -18.41 -14.24
CA LEU A 243 13.91 -18.75 -14.92
C LEU A 243 14.21 -20.26 -14.90
N GLU A 244 13.79 -20.96 -13.85
CA GLU A 244 14.04 -22.39 -13.68
C GLU A 244 13.01 -23.26 -14.43
N ASP A 245 11.72 -22.90 -14.38
CA ASP A 245 10.65 -23.79 -14.83
C ASP A 245 9.91 -23.30 -16.09
N ILE A 246 9.66 -21.99 -16.21
CA ILE A 246 8.73 -21.44 -17.21
C ILE A 246 9.46 -21.00 -18.49
N MET A 247 10.45 -20.12 -18.35
CA MET A 247 11.17 -19.52 -19.48
C MET A 247 11.93 -20.54 -20.33
N PRO A 248 12.52 -21.62 -19.79
CA PRO A 248 13.10 -22.68 -20.63
C PRO A 248 12.10 -23.24 -21.64
N GLN A 249 10.84 -23.44 -21.25
CA GLN A 249 9.79 -23.94 -22.14
C GLN A 249 9.38 -22.91 -23.20
N VAL A 250 9.24 -21.64 -22.79
CA VAL A 250 8.99 -20.53 -23.72
C VAL A 250 10.12 -20.45 -24.75
N TRP A 251 11.36 -20.60 -24.33
CA TRP A 251 12.53 -20.52 -25.21
C TRP A 251 12.69 -21.72 -26.13
N MET A 252 12.27 -22.92 -25.73
CA MET A 252 12.20 -24.07 -26.63
C MET A 252 11.24 -23.81 -27.79
N SER A 253 10.11 -23.14 -27.52
CA SER A 253 9.10 -22.83 -28.53
C SER A 253 9.45 -21.58 -29.35
N ASN A 254 10.04 -20.56 -28.71
CA ASN A 254 10.42 -19.31 -29.34
C ASN A 254 11.75 -18.77 -28.75
N PRO A 255 12.90 -19.08 -29.38
CA PRO A 255 14.21 -18.63 -28.93
C PRO A 255 14.45 -17.11 -28.99
N ALA A 256 13.57 -16.36 -29.68
CA ALA A 256 13.66 -14.90 -29.78
C ALA A 256 13.11 -14.18 -28.54
N VAL A 257 12.38 -14.88 -27.66
CA VAL A 257 11.82 -14.27 -26.44
C VAL A 257 12.94 -13.81 -25.50
N ARG A 258 12.75 -12.62 -24.94
CA ARG A 258 13.63 -11.98 -23.96
C ARG A 258 12.85 -11.66 -22.70
N LEU A 259 13.47 -11.82 -21.53
CA LEU A 259 12.90 -11.44 -20.24
C LEU A 259 13.69 -10.27 -19.65
N ALA A 260 13.07 -9.09 -19.64
CA ALA A 260 13.59 -7.89 -18.99
C ALA A 260 13.19 -7.86 -17.51
N ILE A 261 14.18 -7.73 -16.63
CA ILE A 261 13.99 -7.71 -15.18
C ILE A 261 14.51 -6.39 -14.61
N ALA A 262 13.63 -5.62 -13.99
CA ALA A 262 13.94 -4.33 -13.41
C ALA A 262 13.46 -4.18 -11.97
N GLY A 263 14.13 -3.32 -11.21
CA GLY A 263 13.70 -2.88 -9.89
C GLY A 263 14.79 -2.87 -8.82
N HIS A 264 14.37 -2.55 -7.60
CA HIS A 264 15.25 -2.27 -6.45
C HIS A 264 15.82 -3.55 -5.83
N ALA A 265 17.06 -3.48 -5.32
CA ALA A 265 17.76 -4.57 -4.62
C ALA A 265 17.95 -5.87 -5.42
N LEU A 266 18.06 -5.77 -6.75
CA LEU A 266 18.29 -6.93 -7.62
C LEU A 266 19.60 -7.65 -7.23
N PRO A 267 19.58 -8.96 -6.91
CA PRO A 267 20.79 -9.66 -6.44
C PRO A 267 21.89 -9.68 -7.50
N ILE A 268 23.09 -9.24 -7.13
CA ILE A 268 24.24 -9.18 -8.04
C ILE A 268 24.64 -10.58 -8.52
N SER A 269 24.53 -11.59 -7.65
CA SER A 269 24.84 -12.99 -7.95
C SER A 269 23.99 -13.59 -9.06
N TRP A 270 22.77 -13.08 -9.27
CA TRP A 270 21.85 -13.62 -10.28
C TRP A 270 22.37 -13.46 -11.71
N LYS A 271 23.09 -12.38 -12.00
CA LYS A 271 23.70 -12.18 -13.33
C LYS A 271 24.78 -13.22 -13.63
N LEU A 272 25.47 -13.71 -12.59
CA LEU A 272 26.50 -14.74 -12.71
C LEU A 272 25.87 -16.13 -12.80
N HIS A 273 24.81 -16.37 -12.02
CA HIS A 273 24.11 -17.66 -11.99
C HIS A 273 23.27 -17.91 -13.25
N TRP A 274 22.50 -16.92 -13.70
CA TRP A 274 21.74 -16.94 -14.95
C TRP A 274 22.36 -15.97 -15.96
N ASN A 275 23.38 -16.45 -16.67
CA ASN A 275 24.16 -15.69 -17.64
C ASN A 275 23.62 -15.77 -19.09
N ASP A 276 22.38 -16.24 -19.26
CA ASP A 276 21.75 -16.38 -20.57
C ASP A 276 21.51 -14.99 -21.22
N PRO A 277 21.95 -14.75 -22.47
CA PRO A 277 21.77 -13.46 -23.15
C PRO A 277 20.30 -13.10 -23.40
N ARG A 278 19.37 -14.04 -23.19
CA ARG A 278 17.93 -13.81 -23.29
C ARG A 278 17.36 -13.11 -22.06
N ILE A 279 18.13 -13.01 -20.97
CA ILE A 279 17.75 -12.35 -19.72
C ILE A 279 18.40 -10.96 -19.68
N GLU A 280 17.58 -9.91 -19.65
CA GLU A 280 18.03 -8.52 -19.64
C GLU A 280 17.90 -7.91 -18.24
N TRP A 281 19.03 -7.68 -17.57
CA TRP A 281 19.06 -7.18 -16.19
C TRP A 281 19.22 -5.65 -16.11
N PHE A 282 18.13 -4.93 -15.84
CA PHE A 282 18.12 -3.46 -15.81
C PHE A 282 18.39 -2.83 -14.44
N GLY A 283 18.13 -3.54 -13.34
CA GLY A 283 18.20 -2.98 -11.99
C GLY A 283 17.17 -1.86 -11.76
N TYR A 284 17.42 -0.98 -10.79
CA TYR A 284 16.47 0.08 -10.45
C TYR A 284 16.35 1.12 -11.57
N ARG A 285 15.10 1.55 -11.83
CA ARG A 285 14.76 2.60 -12.79
C ARG A 285 13.73 3.54 -12.13
N PRO A 286 14.00 4.86 -12.08
CA PRO A 286 13.04 5.81 -11.52
C PRO A 286 11.82 6.02 -12.42
N ASP A 287 11.97 5.82 -13.74
CA ASP A 287 10.88 5.85 -14.71
C ASP A 287 10.91 4.55 -15.52
N LEU A 288 9.80 3.82 -15.52
CA LEU A 288 9.64 2.54 -16.19
C LEU A 288 9.04 2.67 -17.60
N ARG A 289 8.53 3.85 -17.98
CA ARG A 289 7.77 4.03 -19.23
C ARG A 289 8.60 3.66 -20.46
N GLU A 290 9.89 3.95 -20.46
CA GLU A 290 10.78 3.56 -21.56
C GLU A 290 10.99 2.04 -21.65
N LEU A 291 11.00 1.32 -20.52
CA LEU A 291 11.00 -0.15 -20.55
C LEU A 291 9.64 -0.69 -20.99
N GLN A 292 8.55 -0.14 -20.48
CA GLN A 292 7.19 -0.55 -20.83
C GLN A 292 6.90 -0.37 -22.33
N LYS A 293 7.32 0.76 -22.93
CA LYS A 293 7.21 1.00 -24.39
C LYS A 293 7.96 -0.05 -25.22
N ARG A 294 9.03 -0.63 -24.69
CA ARG A 294 9.91 -1.57 -25.39
C ARG A 294 9.55 -3.03 -25.16
N SER A 295 8.52 -3.30 -24.35
CA SER A 295 8.07 -4.65 -24.00
C SER A 295 6.72 -4.95 -24.63
N ALA A 296 6.50 -6.22 -24.94
CA ALA A 296 5.24 -6.71 -25.52
C ALA A 296 4.22 -7.04 -24.45
N LEU A 297 4.65 -7.64 -23.34
CA LEU A 297 3.75 -8.00 -22.24
C LEU A 297 4.47 -7.93 -20.89
N PHE A 298 3.68 -7.77 -19.83
CA PHE A 298 4.15 -7.83 -18.46
C PHE A 298 3.93 -9.24 -17.90
N PHE A 299 5.01 -9.85 -17.41
CA PHE A 299 4.99 -11.20 -16.85
C PHE A 299 5.36 -11.15 -15.38
N ALA A 300 4.47 -11.63 -14.51
CA ALA A 300 4.68 -11.63 -13.06
C ALA A 300 4.12 -12.89 -12.39
N PRO A 301 4.84 -14.02 -12.41
CA PRO A 301 4.34 -15.30 -11.89
C PRO A 301 4.44 -15.38 -10.36
N LEU A 302 3.64 -14.60 -9.64
CA LEU A 302 3.72 -14.49 -8.18
C LEU A 302 3.02 -15.68 -7.49
N ARG A 303 3.70 -16.52 -6.70
CA ARG A 303 3.02 -17.62 -5.98
C ARG A 303 2.46 -17.23 -4.61
N TYR A 304 2.84 -16.07 -4.10
CA TYR A 304 2.44 -15.59 -2.77
C TYR A 304 1.59 -14.31 -2.85
N ALA A 305 0.52 -14.29 -2.05
CA ALA A 305 -0.23 -13.07 -1.79
C ALA A 305 0.63 -12.13 -0.91
N GLY A 306 0.68 -10.85 -1.28
CA GLY A 306 1.47 -9.87 -0.56
C GLY A 306 1.72 -8.60 -1.36
N GLY A 307 1.70 -7.45 -0.67
CA GLY A 307 1.86 -6.12 -1.23
C GLY A 307 0.65 -5.64 -2.06
N SER A 308 0.59 -4.32 -2.30
CA SER A 308 -0.54 -3.62 -2.95
C SER A 308 -0.78 -3.91 -4.43
N LYS A 309 -0.10 -4.90 -5.03
CA LYS A 309 -0.12 -5.28 -6.47
C LYS A 309 -0.07 -4.12 -7.47
N VAL A 310 0.45 -2.97 -7.04
CA VAL A 310 0.52 -1.72 -7.84
C VAL A 310 1.22 -1.94 -9.17
N LYS A 311 2.28 -2.75 -9.22
CA LYS A 311 2.98 -3.08 -10.48
C LYS A 311 2.11 -3.72 -11.57
N ILE A 312 1.08 -4.47 -11.19
CA ILE A 312 0.12 -5.03 -12.15
C ILE A 312 -0.76 -3.91 -12.69
N LEU A 313 -1.23 -3.01 -11.82
CA LEU A 313 -2.00 -1.83 -12.22
C LEU A 313 -1.17 -0.86 -13.09
N GLU A 314 0.11 -0.65 -12.77
CA GLU A 314 1.06 0.14 -13.58
C GLU A 314 1.27 -0.48 -14.96
N ALA A 315 1.40 -1.81 -15.05
CA ALA A 315 1.49 -2.51 -16.33
C ALA A 315 0.20 -2.37 -17.14
N MET A 316 -0.96 -2.60 -16.52
CA MET A 316 -2.27 -2.44 -17.15
C MET A 316 -2.51 -1.00 -17.62
N ALA A 317 -2.20 0.01 -16.79
CA ALA A 317 -2.33 1.43 -17.14
C ALA A 317 -1.40 1.84 -18.30
N ALA A 318 -0.21 1.25 -18.38
CA ALA A 318 0.71 1.38 -19.51
C ALA A 318 0.26 0.61 -20.76
N GLY A 319 -0.82 -0.17 -20.67
CA GLY A 319 -1.36 -0.98 -21.74
C GLY A 319 -0.58 -2.28 -22.00
N LEU A 320 0.31 -2.71 -21.10
CA LEU A 320 0.94 -4.02 -21.29
C LEU A 320 -0.10 -5.12 -21.03
N PRO A 321 -0.32 -6.05 -21.98
CA PRO A 321 -0.97 -7.32 -21.69
C PRO A 321 -0.30 -7.98 -20.48
N VAL A 322 -1.08 -8.49 -19.53
CA VAL A 322 -0.56 -9.08 -18.30
C VAL A 322 -0.71 -10.59 -18.32
N ILE A 323 0.39 -11.30 -18.07
CA ILE A 323 0.40 -12.73 -17.74
C ILE A 323 0.88 -12.91 -16.30
N THR A 324 0.06 -13.56 -15.47
CA THR A 324 0.34 -13.70 -14.03
C THR A 324 -0.45 -14.86 -13.42
N THR A 325 -0.31 -15.09 -12.12
CA THR A 325 -1.05 -16.10 -11.34
C THR A 325 -2.30 -15.49 -10.70
N GLY A 326 -3.15 -16.32 -10.08
CA GLY A 326 -4.26 -15.81 -9.26
C GLY A 326 -3.78 -14.92 -8.10
N LYS A 327 -2.61 -15.23 -7.52
CA LYS A 327 -2.00 -14.40 -6.46
C LYS A 327 -1.40 -13.09 -6.99
N GLY A 328 -1.15 -12.97 -8.29
CA GLY A 328 -0.70 -11.75 -8.93
C GLY A 328 -1.73 -10.63 -8.91
N VAL A 329 -2.99 -10.98 -9.14
CA VAL A 329 -4.14 -10.07 -9.22
C VAL A 329 -5.03 -10.07 -7.97
N SER A 330 -4.63 -10.79 -6.92
CA SER A 330 -5.42 -10.91 -5.69
C SER A 330 -5.79 -9.53 -5.13
N GLY A 331 -7.09 -9.31 -4.89
CA GLY A 331 -7.60 -8.04 -4.35
C GLY A 331 -7.87 -6.95 -5.39
N LEU A 332 -7.57 -7.18 -6.67
CA LEU A 332 -7.90 -6.23 -7.76
C LEU A 332 -9.32 -6.44 -8.32
N ALA A 333 -9.91 -7.63 -8.17
CA ALA A 333 -11.15 -8.00 -8.87
C ALA A 333 -11.03 -7.90 -10.40
N ALA A 334 -9.87 -8.32 -10.93
CA ALA A 334 -9.63 -8.48 -12.36
C ALA A 334 -10.11 -9.86 -12.85
N ASN A 335 -10.60 -9.93 -14.09
CA ASN A 335 -11.14 -11.15 -14.69
C ASN A 335 -10.09 -11.83 -15.58
N ASN A 336 -9.83 -13.12 -15.33
CA ASN A 336 -8.95 -13.93 -16.18
C ASN A 336 -9.61 -14.15 -17.55
N GLY A 337 -8.84 -14.00 -18.63
CA GLY A 337 -9.35 -14.04 -20.00
C GLY A 337 -9.91 -12.70 -20.50
N GLU A 338 -10.01 -11.67 -19.66
CA GLU A 338 -10.52 -10.35 -20.07
C GLU A 338 -9.49 -9.25 -19.77
N HIS A 339 -9.07 -9.11 -18.51
CA HIS A 339 -8.11 -8.06 -18.11
C HIS A 339 -6.67 -8.57 -18.05
N TYR A 340 -6.49 -9.88 -17.83
CA TYR A 340 -5.20 -10.57 -17.80
C TYR A 340 -5.37 -12.02 -18.27
N LEU A 341 -4.27 -12.71 -18.57
CA LEU A 341 -4.25 -14.17 -18.69
C LEU A 341 -3.50 -14.76 -17.51
N GLY A 342 -4.01 -15.84 -16.94
CA GLY A 342 -3.31 -16.45 -15.82
C GLY A 342 -3.60 -17.91 -15.57
N SER A 343 -2.61 -18.53 -14.94
CA SER A 343 -2.61 -19.88 -14.43
C SER A 343 -1.71 -19.93 -13.18
N ASP A 344 -2.00 -20.85 -12.27
CA ASP A 344 -1.12 -21.16 -11.13
C ASP A 344 -0.13 -22.29 -11.47
N ASP A 345 -0.20 -22.83 -12.69
CA ASP A 345 0.68 -23.85 -13.25
C ASP A 345 1.71 -23.25 -14.23
N GLY A 346 2.97 -23.66 -14.09
CA GLY A 346 4.10 -23.11 -14.84
C GLY A 346 4.07 -23.44 -16.34
N ASP A 347 3.69 -24.67 -16.68
CA ASP A 347 3.61 -25.15 -18.06
C ASP A 347 2.50 -24.40 -18.81
N GLN A 348 1.35 -24.20 -18.15
CA GLN A 348 0.28 -23.38 -18.69
C GLN A 348 0.68 -21.91 -18.85
N LEU A 349 1.45 -21.33 -17.92
CA LEU A 349 1.97 -19.97 -18.10
C LEU A 349 2.91 -19.88 -19.31
N ALA A 350 3.80 -20.86 -19.53
CA ALA A 350 4.67 -20.91 -20.70
C ALA A 350 3.87 -21.02 -22.01
N LEU A 351 2.81 -21.84 -22.02
CA LEU A 351 1.89 -21.98 -23.14
C LEU A 351 1.17 -20.65 -23.44
N LEU A 352 0.62 -19.99 -22.41
CA LEU A 352 -0.07 -18.70 -22.55
C LEU A 352 0.84 -17.62 -23.13
N ILE A 353 2.10 -17.54 -22.66
CA ILE A 353 3.10 -16.62 -23.21
C ILE A 353 3.32 -16.89 -24.69
N THR A 354 3.59 -18.15 -25.04
CA THR A 354 3.91 -18.55 -26.42
C THR A 354 2.74 -18.32 -27.36
N GLN A 355 1.51 -18.62 -26.93
CA GLN A 355 0.30 -18.38 -27.72
C GLN A 355 0.03 -16.88 -27.89
N LEU A 356 0.10 -16.11 -26.81
CA LEU A 356 -0.25 -14.69 -26.84
C LEU A 356 0.73 -13.89 -27.72
N LEU A 357 2.03 -14.18 -27.66
CA LEU A 357 3.05 -13.53 -28.50
C LEU A 357 2.81 -13.76 -30.01
N ASN A 358 2.10 -14.83 -30.38
CA ASN A 358 1.76 -15.15 -31.77
C ASN A 358 0.34 -14.67 -32.16
N GLN A 359 -0.37 -13.94 -31.29
CA GLN A 359 -1.73 -13.44 -31.53
C GLN A 359 -1.82 -11.92 -31.33
N PRO A 360 -1.41 -11.11 -32.31
CA PRO A 360 -1.38 -9.65 -32.19
C PRO A 360 -2.74 -9.03 -31.83
N TRP A 361 -3.82 -9.53 -32.43
CA TRP A 361 -5.17 -9.06 -32.13
C TRP A 361 -5.55 -9.32 -30.66
N ARG A 362 -5.23 -10.52 -30.15
CA ARG A 362 -5.50 -10.87 -28.75
C ARG A 362 -4.66 -10.04 -27.78
N MET A 363 -3.41 -9.71 -28.14
CA MET A 363 -2.60 -8.77 -27.36
C MET A 363 -3.22 -7.37 -27.31
N SER A 364 -3.69 -6.84 -28.44
CA SER A 364 -4.36 -5.53 -28.45
C SER A 364 -5.61 -5.53 -27.58
N GLN A 365 -6.44 -6.57 -27.66
CA GLN A 365 -7.63 -6.69 -26.81
C GLN A 365 -7.30 -6.69 -25.32
N LEU A 366 -6.31 -7.51 -24.92
CA LEU A 366 -5.90 -7.61 -23.52
C LEU A 366 -5.27 -6.30 -23.02
N SER A 367 -4.51 -5.62 -23.89
CA SER A 367 -3.93 -4.30 -23.65
C SER A 367 -5.01 -3.25 -23.36
N ASP A 368 -6.01 -3.16 -24.24
CA ASP A 368 -7.09 -2.17 -24.14
C ASP A 368 -7.98 -2.46 -22.91
N ALA A 369 -8.38 -3.72 -22.72
CA ALA A 369 -9.19 -4.13 -21.59
C ALA A 369 -8.48 -3.91 -20.25
N GLY A 370 -7.18 -4.25 -20.15
CA GLY A 370 -6.37 -3.98 -18.96
C GLY A 370 -6.27 -2.48 -18.66
N ARG A 371 -6.00 -1.66 -19.68
CA ARG A 371 -5.91 -0.20 -19.53
C ARG A 371 -7.24 0.42 -19.10
N GLN A 372 -8.34 -0.01 -19.70
CA GLN A 372 -9.68 0.42 -19.33
C GLN A 372 -10.02 0.01 -17.89
N PHE A 373 -9.74 -1.23 -17.52
CA PHE A 373 -9.93 -1.73 -16.15
C PHE A 373 -9.16 -0.88 -15.13
N ALA A 374 -7.87 -0.62 -15.37
CA ALA A 374 -7.05 0.21 -14.50
C ALA A 374 -7.65 1.61 -14.35
N ARG A 375 -8.02 2.28 -15.46
CA ARG A 375 -8.59 3.63 -15.42
C ARG A 375 -9.96 3.71 -14.75
N GLN A 376 -10.84 2.74 -15.00
CA GLN A 376 -12.21 2.78 -14.48
C GLN A 376 -12.32 2.35 -13.01
N ARG A 377 -11.44 1.46 -12.53
CA ARG A 377 -11.57 0.87 -11.20
C ARG A 377 -10.43 1.20 -10.26
N HIS A 378 -9.28 1.61 -10.77
CA HIS A 378 -8.05 1.75 -10.00
C HIS A 378 -7.28 3.03 -10.32
N ASP A 379 -7.86 4.02 -11.01
CA ASP A 379 -7.22 5.33 -11.06
C ASP A 379 -7.26 5.96 -9.66
N TRP A 380 -6.25 6.77 -9.31
CA TRP A 380 -6.23 7.44 -8.02
C TRP A 380 -7.44 8.35 -7.78
N SER A 381 -8.08 8.88 -8.83
CA SER A 381 -9.35 9.61 -8.71
C SER A 381 -10.50 8.73 -8.21
N VAL A 382 -10.55 7.45 -8.62
CA VAL A 382 -11.56 6.48 -8.14
C VAL A 382 -11.35 6.19 -6.66
N ALA A 383 -10.12 5.93 -6.24
CA ALA A 383 -9.79 5.69 -4.84
C ALA A 383 -10.01 6.95 -3.98
N ALA A 384 -9.71 8.14 -4.49
CA ALA A 384 -9.98 9.40 -3.82
C ALA A 384 -11.48 9.63 -3.62
N GLN A 385 -12.30 9.37 -4.64
CA GLN A 385 -13.77 9.47 -4.53
C GLN A 385 -14.33 8.48 -3.50
N GLN A 386 -13.82 7.25 -3.46
CA GLN A 386 -14.20 6.26 -2.45
C GLN A 386 -13.85 6.74 -1.03
N LEU A 387 -12.67 7.34 -0.85
CA LEU A 387 -12.24 7.89 0.43
C LEU A 387 -13.06 9.12 0.83
N GLU A 388 -13.33 10.03 -0.12
CA GLU A 388 -14.15 11.21 0.09
C GLU A 388 -15.57 10.83 0.54
N ASN A 389 -16.15 9.77 -0.02
CA ASN A 389 -17.46 9.27 0.42
C ASN A 389 -17.44 8.80 1.89
N VAL A 390 -16.34 8.21 2.36
CA VAL A 390 -16.17 7.84 3.78
C VAL A 390 -16.01 9.10 4.63
N HIS A 391 -15.22 10.07 4.17
CA HIS A 391 -15.03 11.37 4.84
C HIS A 391 -16.35 12.12 5.01
N MET A 392 -17.19 12.16 3.98
CA MET A 392 -18.50 12.83 4.02
C MET A 392 -19.45 12.19 5.04
N ARG A 393 -19.48 10.85 5.15
CA ARG A 393 -20.25 10.17 6.20
C ARG A 393 -19.72 10.48 7.59
N LEU A 394 -18.40 10.51 7.75
CA LEU A 394 -17.77 10.83 9.03
C LEU A 394 -18.08 12.27 9.47
N ALA A 395 -18.02 13.23 8.56
CA ALA A 395 -18.34 14.63 8.83
C ALA A 395 -19.81 14.82 9.24
N GLN A 396 -20.74 14.05 8.66
CA GLN A 396 -22.15 14.05 9.05
C GLN A 396 -22.39 13.39 10.42
N ALA A 397 -21.52 12.47 10.84
CA ALA A 397 -21.60 11.81 12.14
C ALA A 397 -20.99 12.65 13.28
N ALA A 398 -20.31 13.76 12.97
CA ALA A 398 -19.79 14.69 13.97
C ALA A 398 -20.95 15.38 14.69
N PRO A 399 -20.96 15.40 16.04
CA PRO A 399 -21.96 16.13 16.78
C PRO A 399 -21.93 17.60 16.36
N ALA A 400 -23.08 18.14 15.93
CA ALA A 400 -23.25 19.56 15.68
C ALA A 400 -22.83 20.31 16.94
N GLU A 401 -21.80 21.15 16.81
CA GLU A 401 -21.09 21.96 17.82
C GLU A 401 -21.60 21.85 19.27
N ALA A 402 -20.72 21.38 20.17
CA ALA A 402 -20.77 21.81 21.55
C ALA A 402 -20.64 23.34 21.57
N ALA A 403 -21.75 24.02 21.88
CA ALA A 403 -21.79 25.47 22.05
C ALA A 403 -20.59 25.92 22.91
N PRO A 404 -19.90 27.02 22.54
CA PRO A 404 -18.79 27.51 23.35
C PRO A 404 -19.31 27.75 24.76
N LEU A 405 -18.65 27.13 25.75
CA LEU A 405 -18.91 27.38 27.16
C LEU A 405 -18.73 28.88 27.39
N GLY A 406 -19.86 29.58 27.41
CA GLY A 406 -19.92 31.01 27.65
C GLY A 406 -19.21 31.34 28.95
N SER A 407 -18.25 32.22 28.85
CA SER A 407 -17.61 32.93 29.94
C SER A 407 -18.68 33.66 30.78
N ALA A 408 -19.20 32.98 31.81
CA ALA A 408 -20.15 33.58 32.73
C ALA A 408 -19.89 33.18 34.18
N TRP A 409 -18.67 33.41 34.67
CA TRP A 409 -18.42 33.57 36.11
C TRP A 409 -17.33 34.61 36.34
N LEU A 410 -17.72 35.88 36.24
CA LEU A 410 -17.03 36.98 36.89
C LEU A 410 -17.96 37.59 37.95
N GLY A 411 -17.60 37.31 39.20
CA GLY A 411 -17.65 38.22 40.33
C GLY A 411 -18.93 39.01 40.61
N ARG A 412 -19.66 38.60 41.65
CA ARG A 412 -20.24 39.56 42.59
C ARG A 412 -19.61 39.37 43.96
N SER A 413 -18.64 40.24 44.26
CA SER A 413 -18.26 40.58 45.63
C SER A 413 -19.16 41.71 46.14
N ALA A 414 -19.57 41.55 47.39
CA ALA A 414 -19.82 42.57 48.41
C ALA A 414 -20.70 43.80 48.07
N LYS A 415 -21.90 43.84 48.64
CA LYS A 415 -22.18 44.65 49.84
C LYS A 415 -23.45 44.18 50.53
#